data_AF-A0A804P4R4-F1
#
_entry.id   AF-A0A804P4R4-F1
#
_cell.length_a   1.000
_cell.length_b   1.000
_cell.length_c   1.000
_cell.angle_alpha   90.00
_cell.angle_beta   90.00
_cell.angle_gamma   90.00
#
_symmetry.space_group_name_H-M   'P 1'
#
loop_
_entity.id
_entity.type
_entity.pdbx_description
1 polymer ?
#
loop_
_entity_poly.entity_id
_entity_poly.type
_entity_poly.pdbx_seq_one_letter_code
_entity_poly.pdbx_strand_id
1 'polypeptide(L)'
;MVEARWLAIDQVPTAEDYLRNGVVTSGVPLTFVHIFTLMGCEQSIEALIDQMPSVISCPAKILRLQDDMGSAKDEAQEGFDGSYRDFYLKENPRCNRNDAEAHMRSLIAREWEELNRECLYTRTFSSNCTRVCLNTARMIGVMYSYNKEQRLLVLEDYAKMLIL
;
A
#
# COMPACT_ATOMS: atom_id res chain seq x y z
N MET A 1 -7.49 14.21 -3.47
CA MET A 1 -8.77 14.98 -3.57
C MET A 1 -10.02 14.11 -3.44
N VAL A 2 -10.03 12.85 -3.92
CA VAL A 2 -11.23 12.00 -3.88
C VAL A 2 -11.68 11.68 -2.45
N GLU A 3 -10.78 11.26 -1.57
CA GLU A 3 -11.08 11.02 -0.13
C GLU A 3 -11.67 12.25 0.56
N ALA A 4 -11.06 13.43 0.37
CA ALA A 4 -11.58 14.68 0.92
C ALA A 4 -12.98 15.00 0.40
N ARG A 5 -13.28 14.66 -0.87
CA ARG A 5 -14.63 14.81 -1.42
C ARG A 5 -15.60 13.84 -0.74
N TRP A 6 -15.25 12.56 -0.62
CA TRP A 6 -16.09 11.58 0.08
C TRP A 6 -16.44 12.05 1.49
N LEU A 7 -15.43 12.54 2.23
CA LEU A 7 -15.62 13.08 3.56
C LEU A 7 -16.53 14.32 3.58
N ALA A 8 -16.32 15.26 2.65
CA ALA A 8 -17.08 16.51 2.62
C ALA A 8 -18.58 16.35 2.31
N ILE A 9 -18.98 15.24 1.69
CA ILE A 9 -20.39 14.96 1.34
C ILE A 9 -20.95 13.71 2.04
N ASP A 10 -20.27 13.20 3.07
CA ASP A 10 -20.62 11.97 3.79
C ASP A 10 -20.86 10.75 2.87
N GLN A 11 -20.17 10.70 1.73
CA GLN A 11 -20.25 9.58 0.81
C GLN A 11 -19.39 8.43 1.31
N VAL A 12 -20.01 7.27 1.52
CA VAL A 12 -19.31 6.03 1.84
C VAL A 12 -18.93 5.32 0.53
N PRO A 13 -17.64 5.25 0.15
CA PRO A 13 -17.20 4.45 -0.99
C PRO A 13 -17.37 2.96 -0.73
N THR A 14 -17.36 2.17 -1.81
CA THR A 14 -17.15 0.73 -1.70
C THR A 14 -15.72 0.44 -1.24
N ALA A 15 -15.47 -0.74 -0.65
CA ALA A 15 -14.11 -1.11 -0.24
C ALA A 15 -13.15 -1.13 -1.46
N GLU A 16 -13.63 -1.59 -2.61
CA GLU A 16 -12.87 -1.61 -3.87
C GLU A 16 -12.60 -0.20 -4.41
N ASP A 17 -13.60 0.69 -4.40
CA ASP A 17 -13.39 2.09 -4.83
C ASP A 17 -12.40 2.81 -3.93
N TYR A 18 -12.52 2.59 -2.61
CA TYR A 18 -11.58 3.09 -1.64
C TYR A 18 -10.18 2.57 -1.94
N LEU A 19 -10.00 1.25 -2.13
CA LEU A 19 -8.68 0.67 -2.41
C LEU A 19 -8.07 1.24 -3.69
N ARG A 20 -8.86 1.35 -4.76
CA ARG A 20 -8.40 1.90 -6.04
C ARG A 20 -7.90 3.34 -5.90
N ASN A 21 -8.58 4.17 -5.11
CA ASN A 21 -8.07 5.50 -4.78
C ASN A 21 -6.85 5.44 -3.85
N GLY A 22 -6.92 4.55 -2.85
CA GLY A 22 -5.90 4.28 -1.85
C GLY A 22 -4.54 3.90 -2.43
N VAL A 23 -4.52 3.23 -3.59
CA VAL A 23 -3.30 2.95 -4.37
C VAL A 23 -2.60 4.24 -4.78
N VAL A 24 -3.33 5.23 -5.28
CA VAL A 24 -2.76 6.52 -5.70
C VAL A 24 -2.41 7.37 -4.48
N THR A 25 -3.29 7.44 -3.48
CA THR A 25 -3.09 8.27 -2.28
C THR A 25 -2.07 7.68 -1.31
N SER A 26 -1.65 6.43 -1.48
CA SER A 26 -0.53 5.82 -0.74
C SER A 26 0.80 6.57 -0.93
N GLY A 27 0.93 7.36 -2.00
CA GLY A 27 2.17 8.04 -2.37
C GLY A 27 3.22 7.14 -3.03
N VAL A 28 3.07 5.80 -2.99
CA VAL A 28 4.02 4.86 -3.59
C VAL A 28 4.26 5.10 -5.09
N PRO A 29 3.23 5.31 -5.93
CA PRO A 29 3.46 5.58 -7.35
C PRO A 29 4.30 6.84 -7.57
N LEU A 30 4.05 7.91 -6.81
CA LEU A 30 4.81 9.15 -6.87
C LEU A 30 6.27 8.92 -6.43
N THR A 31 6.48 8.18 -5.34
CA THR A 31 7.82 7.80 -4.88
C THR A 31 8.58 7.01 -5.94
N PHE A 32 7.94 6.07 -6.64
CA PHE A 32 8.59 5.32 -7.72
C PHE A 32 8.94 6.18 -8.91
N VAL A 33 8.06 7.10 -9.33
CA VAL A 33 8.39 8.07 -10.38
C VAL A 33 9.68 8.81 -10.02
N HIS A 34 9.78 9.36 -8.80
CA HIS A 34 10.99 10.05 -8.35
C HIS A 34 12.23 9.16 -8.33
N ILE A 35 12.15 7.95 -7.76
CA ILE A 35 13.29 7.04 -7.70
C ILE A 35 13.75 6.63 -9.10
N PHE A 36 12.81 6.31 -10.00
CA PHE A 36 13.12 5.90 -11.36
C PHE A 36 13.77 7.03 -12.15
N THR A 37 13.29 8.26 -12.01
CA THR A 37 13.95 9.43 -12.59
C THR A 37 15.38 9.60 -12.07
N LEU A 38 15.59 9.49 -10.76
CA LEU A 38 16.93 9.61 -10.16
C LEU A 38 17.89 8.50 -10.59
N MET A 39 17.37 7.30 -10.85
CA MET A 39 18.16 6.15 -11.31
C MET A 39 18.40 6.13 -12.82
N GLY A 40 17.77 7.03 -13.59
CA GLY A 40 17.83 7.00 -15.04
C GLY A 40 17.14 5.78 -15.64
N CYS A 41 16.07 5.28 -15.02
CA CYS A 41 15.22 4.25 -15.62
C CYS A 41 14.57 4.83 -16.90
N GLU A 42 14.70 4.13 -18.04
CA GLU A 42 14.23 4.59 -19.37
C GLU A 42 12.70 4.59 -19.53
N GLN A 43 11.94 4.29 -18.48
CA GLN A 43 10.49 4.17 -18.55
C GLN A 43 9.87 5.56 -18.67
N SER A 44 8.97 5.72 -19.64
CA SER A 44 8.18 6.95 -19.76
C SER A 44 7.40 7.19 -18.47
N ILE A 45 7.63 8.35 -17.84
CA ILE A 45 6.90 8.78 -16.64
C ILE A 45 5.39 8.77 -16.91
N GLU A 46 4.96 9.22 -18.09
CA GLU A 46 3.55 9.22 -18.51
C GLU A 46 3.00 7.79 -18.55
N ALA A 47 3.75 6.84 -19.10
CA ALA A 47 3.33 5.43 -19.09
C ALA A 47 3.20 4.86 -17.67
N LEU A 48 4.05 5.28 -16.74
CA LEU A 48 3.95 4.87 -15.33
C LEU A 48 2.72 5.44 -14.64
N ILE A 49 2.38 6.70 -14.94
CA ILE A 49 1.24 7.41 -14.35
C ILE A 49 -0.07 6.88 -14.94
N ASP A 50 -0.18 6.82 -16.26
CA ASP A 50 -1.44 6.51 -16.95
C ASP A 50 -1.81 5.03 -16.84
N GLN A 51 -0.83 4.14 -16.96
CA GLN A 51 -1.09 2.70 -16.97
C GLN A 51 -0.91 2.04 -15.60
N MET A 52 -0.17 2.69 -14.69
CA MET A 52 0.19 2.21 -13.36
C MET A 52 0.41 0.68 -13.32
N PRO A 53 1.45 0.20 -14.02
CA PRO A 53 1.68 -1.23 -14.24
C PRO A 53 1.77 -1.99 -12.92
N SER A 54 1.48 -3.29 -12.94
CA SER A 54 1.46 -4.15 -11.75
C SER A 54 2.71 -4.04 -10.87
N VAL A 55 3.90 -3.84 -11.46
CA VAL A 55 5.13 -3.62 -10.70
C VAL A 55 5.08 -2.39 -9.75
N ILE A 56 4.25 -1.39 -10.08
CA ILE A 56 4.00 -0.18 -9.29
C ILE A 56 2.74 -0.35 -8.43
N SER A 57 1.64 -0.79 -9.03
CA SER A 57 0.35 -0.87 -8.32
C SER A 57 0.34 -1.95 -7.24
N CYS A 58 1.04 -3.08 -7.42
CA CYS A 58 1.11 -4.13 -6.39
C CYS A 58 1.77 -3.62 -5.09
N PRO A 59 2.99 -3.03 -5.09
CA PRO A 59 3.55 -2.42 -3.89
C PRO A 59 2.65 -1.34 -3.26
N ALA A 60 1.98 -0.53 -4.08
CA ALA A 60 1.07 0.51 -3.61
C ALA A 60 -0.18 -0.05 -2.90
N LYS A 61 -0.79 -1.11 -3.45
CA LYS A 61 -1.89 -1.84 -2.80
C LYS A 61 -1.42 -2.52 -1.52
N ILE A 62 -0.24 -3.15 -1.55
CA ILE A 62 0.35 -3.77 -0.36
C ILE A 62 0.55 -2.72 0.73
N LEU A 63 1.07 -1.52 0.39
CA LEU A 63 1.20 -0.42 1.35
C LEU A 63 -0.15 -0.06 1.95
N ARG A 64 -1.12 0.31 1.11
CA ARG A 64 -2.44 0.75 1.56
C ARG A 64 -3.10 -0.28 2.47
N LEU A 65 -3.11 -1.54 2.07
CA LEU A 65 -3.72 -2.61 2.87
C LEU A 65 -2.97 -2.88 4.18
N GLN A 66 -1.63 -2.85 4.16
CA GLN A 66 -0.83 -3.08 5.36
C GLN A 66 -0.98 -1.93 6.37
N ASP A 67 -0.96 -0.69 5.86
CA ASP A 67 -1.16 0.54 6.62
C ASP A 67 -2.54 0.55 7.30
N ASP A 68 -3.61 0.35 6.52
CA ASP A 68 -4.99 0.30 7.02
C ASP A 68 -5.25 -0.84 8.02
N MET A 69 -4.49 -1.92 7.94
CA MET A 69 -4.56 -3.02 8.90
C MET A 69 -3.91 -2.63 10.23
N GLY A 70 -2.82 -1.88 10.14
CA GLY A 70 -1.98 -1.44 11.25
C GLY A 70 -2.43 -0.14 11.90
N SER A 71 -3.39 0.59 11.32
CA SER A 71 -3.73 1.98 11.68
C SER A 71 -3.56 2.29 13.16
N ALA A 72 -2.58 3.14 13.41
CA ALA A 72 -2.08 3.41 14.72
C ALA A 72 -3.14 4.17 15.52
N LYS A 73 -3.43 3.70 16.75
CA LYS A 73 -4.43 4.36 17.60
C LYS A 73 -4.10 5.84 17.89
N ASP A 74 -2.85 6.26 17.66
CA ASP A 74 -2.37 7.61 17.89
C ASP A 74 -2.56 8.55 16.70
N GLU A 75 -3.10 8.09 15.56
CA GLU A 75 -3.35 8.99 14.45
C GLU A 75 -4.42 10.04 14.79
N ALA A 76 -5.04 10.06 15.98
CA ALA A 76 -6.04 11.08 16.37
C ALA A 76 -7.01 11.42 15.23
N GLN A 77 -7.30 10.44 14.38
CA GLN A 77 -8.19 10.59 13.27
C GLN A 77 -9.56 10.47 13.91
N GLU A 78 -10.17 11.62 14.16
CA GLU A 78 -11.47 11.77 14.84
C GLU A 78 -12.62 11.23 13.95
N GLY A 79 -12.47 10.03 13.37
CA GLY A 79 -13.37 9.44 12.37
C GLY A 79 -13.23 10.05 10.97
N PHE A 80 -12.18 10.86 10.73
CA PHE A 80 -11.98 11.54 9.45
C PHE A 80 -11.20 10.72 8.41
N ASP A 81 -10.46 9.70 8.85
CA ASP A 81 -9.86 8.74 7.95
C ASP A 81 -10.81 7.55 7.76
N GLY A 82 -10.87 7.05 6.54
CA GLY A 82 -11.48 5.75 6.28
C GLY A 82 -10.38 4.74 6.06
N SER A 83 -10.54 3.52 6.56
CA SER A 83 -9.67 2.40 6.24
C SER A 83 -10.39 1.38 5.36
N TYR A 84 -9.65 0.64 4.53
CA TYR A 84 -10.20 -0.46 3.73
C TYR A 84 -10.97 -1.46 4.61
N ARG A 85 -10.45 -1.74 5.80
CA ARG A 85 -11.08 -2.62 6.79
C ARG A 85 -12.50 -2.16 7.14
N ASP A 86 -12.68 -0.86 7.38
CA ASP A 86 -13.97 -0.33 7.82
C ASP A 86 -15.00 -0.33 6.69
N PHE A 87 -14.58 0.00 5.46
CA PHE A 87 -15.46 -0.12 4.29
C PHE A 87 -15.82 -1.58 4.01
N TYR A 88 -14.87 -2.51 4.12
CA TYR A 88 -15.14 -3.94 3.96
C TYR A 88 -16.16 -4.47 4.98
N LEU A 89 -16.04 -4.07 6.26
CA LEU A 89 -16.99 -4.46 7.31
C LEU A 89 -18.37 -3.84 7.11
N LYS A 90 -18.45 -2.60 6.61
CA LYS A 90 -19.73 -1.97 6.25
C LYS A 90 -20.44 -2.73 5.13
N GLU A 91 -19.69 -3.22 4.14
CA GLU A 91 -20.23 -4.03 3.04
C GLU A 91 -20.56 -5.48 3.45
N ASN A 92 -19.89 -5.99 4.48
CA ASN A 92 -20.02 -7.37 4.94
C ASN A 92 -20.40 -7.44 6.44
N PRO A 93 -21.64 -7.08 6.85
CA PRO A 93 -22.02 -6.94 8.26
C PRO A 93 -21.95 -8.23 9.10
N ARG A 94 -21.79 -9.40 8.46
CA ARG A 94 -21.62 -10.70 9.13
C ARG A 94 -20.18 -10.99 9.50
N CYS A 95 -19.23 -10.27 8.90
CA CYS A 95 -17.80 -10.42 9.18
C CYS A 95 -17.44 -9.63 10.44
N ASN A 96 -16.52 -10.17 11.23
CA ASN A 96 -15.88 -9.45 12.31
C ASN A 96 -14.50 -8.92 11.86
N ARG A 97 -13.83 -8.19 12.75
CA ARG A 97 -12.49 -7.61 12.48
C ARG A 97 -11.47 -8.64 12.00
N ASN A 98 -11.45 -9.85 12.59
CA ASN A 98 -10.50 -10.89 12.18
C ASN A 98 -10.80 -11.41 10.77
N ASP A 99 -12.08 -11.51 10.39
CA ASP A 99 -12.47 -11.92 9.04
C ASP A 99 -12.01 -10.88 8.00
N ALA A 100 -12.18 -9.59 8.31
CA ALA A 100 -11.69 -8.51 7.47
C ALA A 100 -10.16 -8.51 7.36
N GLU A 101 -9.43 -8.67 8.47
CA GLU A 101 -7.97 -8.77 8.45
C GLU A 101 -7.49 -10.00 7.67
N ALA A 102 -8.17 -11.14 7.77
CA ALA A 102 -7.86 -12.33 6.98
C ALA A 102 -8.08 -12.08 5.48
N HIS A 103 -9.16 -11.38 5.11
CA HIS A 103 -9.42 -10.98 3.73
C HIS A 103 -8.33 -10.04 3.20
N MET A 104 -7.95 -9.03 3.97
CA MET A 104 -6.87 -8.10 3.61
C MET A 104 -5.53 -8.82 3.44
N ARG A 105 -5.20 -9.78 4.31
CA ARG A 105 -4.00 -10.62 4.15
C ARG A 105 -4.02 -11.45 2.87
N SER A 106 -5.20 -11.97 2.48
CA SER A 106 -5.36 -12.69 1.21
C SER A 106 -5.18 -11.77 -0.01
N LEU A 107 -5.69 -10.53 0.05
CA LEU A 107 -5.42 -9.51 -0.97
C LEU A 107 -3.92 -9.23 -1.08
N ILE A 108 -3.25 -8.95 0.04
CA ILE A 108 -1.80 -8.72 0.07
C ILE A 108 -1.03 -9.90 -0.54
N ALA A 109 -1.40 -11.14 -0.22
CA ALA A 109 -0.77 -12.33 -0.79
C ALA A 109 -0.92 -12.39 -2.32
N ARG A 110 -2.11 -12.08 -2.86
CA ARG A 110 -2.34 -12.03 -4.31
C ARG A 110 -1.50 -10.96 -5.00
N GLU A 111 -1.37 -9.78 -4.40
CA GLU A 111 -0.53 -8.71 -4.95
C GLU A 111 0.96 -9.08 -4.91
N TRP A 112 1.40 -9.84 -3.90
CA TRP A 112 2.75 -10.42 -3.87
C TRP A 112 2.99 -11.44 -4.99
N GLU A 113 2.01 -12.32 -5.25
CA GLU A 113 2.10 -13.29 -6.35
C GLU A 113 2.22 -12.60 -7.70
N GLU A 114 1.44 -11.56 -7.93
CA GLU A 114 1.48 -10.79 -9.17
C GLU A 114 2.77 -9.97 -9.31
N LEU A 115 3.22 -9.31 -8.24
CA LEU A 115 4.51 -8.61 -8.25
C LEU A 115 5.66 -9.57 -8.56
N ASN A 116 5.67 -10.77 -7.96
CA ASN A 116 6.67 -11.79 -8.24
C ASN A 116 6.62 -12.23 -9.71
N ARG A 117 5.42 -12.35 -10.30
CA ARG A 117 5.26 -12.71 -11.70
C ARG A 117 5.90 -11.67 -12.62
N GLU A 118 5.59 -10.40 -12.40
CA GLU A 118 6.16 -9.28 -13.17
C GLU A 118 7.68 -9.20 -13.04
N CYS A 119 8.19 -9.41 -11.82
CA CYS A 119 9.62 -9.31 -11.54
C CYS A 119 10.44 -10.46 -12.14
N LEU A 120 9.86 -11.66 -12.24
CA LEU A 120 10.59 -12.86 -12.68
C LEU A 120 10.38 -13.20 -14.15
N TYR A 121 9.18 -12.95 -14.70
CA TYR A 121 8.80 -13.43 -16.02
C TYR A 121 8.58 -12.32 -17.05
N THR A 122 7.84 -11.25 -16.72
CA THR A 122 7.42 -10.25 -17.72
C THR A 122 8.57 -9.34 -18.18
N ARG A 123 9.50 -8.99 -17.28
CA ARG A 123 10.71 -8.18 -17.58
C ARG A 123 10.42 -6.86 -18.34
N THR A 124 9.24 -6.27 -18.14
CA THR A 124 8.84 -4.98 -18.74
C THR A 124 9.71 -3.82 -18.26
N PHE A 125 10.34 -3.97 -17.10
CA PHE A 125 11.18 -2.99 -16.44
C PHE A 125 12.62 -3.48 -16.37
N SER A 126 13.57 -2.53 -16.31
CA SER A 126 14.95 -2.89 -16.04
C SER A 126 15.08 -3.58 -14.68
N SER A 127 16.06 -4.48 -14.56
CA SER A 127 16.29 -5.23 -13.32
C SER A 127 16.48 -4.33 -12.10
N ASN A 128 17.04 -3.13 -12.29
CA ASN A 128 17.22 -2.14 -11.25
C ASN A 128 15.88 -1.56 -10.77
N CYS A 129 15.00 -1.13 -11.69
CA CYS A 129 13.70 -0.55 -11.33
C CYS A 129 12.81 -1.62 -10.68
N THR A 130 12.80 -2.84 -11.21
CA THR A 130 12.10 -4.00 -10.63
C THR A 130 12.57 -4.31 -9.21
N ARG A 131 13.89 -4.29 -8.97
CA ARG A 131 14.46 -4.53 -7.64
C ARG A 131 14.05 -3.47 -6.62
N VAL A 132 13.94 -2.20 -7.05
CA VAL A 132 13.40 -1.13 -6.19
C VAL A 132 11.98 -1.46 -5.78
N CYS A 133 11.08 -1.76 -6.74
CA CYS A 133 9.69 -2.08 -6.42
C CYS A 133 9.57 -3.25 -5.45
N LEU A 134 10.33 -4.33 -5.69
CA LEU A 134 10.35 -5.51 -4.85
C LEU A 134 10.84 -5.20 -3.43
N ASN A 135 11.91 -4.40 -3.31
CA ASN A 135 12.45 -4.03 -2.00
C ASN A 135 11.52 -3.07 -1.24
N THR A 136 10.84 -2.16 -1.93
CA THR A 136 9.79 -1.32 -1.32
C THR A 136 8.65 -2.17 -0.79
N ALA A 137 8.16 -3.15 -1.56
CA ALA A 137 7.15 -4.10 -1.09
C ALA A 137 7.58 -4.84 0.19
N ARG A 138 8.86 -5.24 0.28
CA ARG A 138 9.42 -5.87 1.50
C ARG A 138 9.47 -4.90 2.68
N MET A 139 9.90 -3.66 2.43
CA MET A 139 10.01 -2.64 3.47
C MET A 139 8.67 -2.26 4.06
N ILE A 140 7.59 -2.26 3.27
CA ILE A 140 6.24 -1.99 3.78
C ILE A 140 5.87 -2.93 4.93
N GLY A 141 6.15 -4.22 4.79
CA GLY A 141 5.90 -5.19 5.86
C GLY A 141 6.66 -4.86 7.14
N VAL A 142 7.85 -4.25 7.05
CA VAL A 142 8.63 -3.81 8.22
C VAL A 142 8.08 -2.50 8.80
N MET A 143 7.77 -1.53 7.94
CA MET A 143 7.36 -0.18 8.32
C MET A 143 5.96 -0.12 8.94
N TYR A 144 5.07 -1.03 8.56
CA TYR A 144 3.67 -1.04 9.01
C TYR A 144 3.32 -2.28 9.86
N SER A 145 4.33 -2.92 10.47
CA SER A 145 4.14 -4.02 11.42
C SER A 145 4.04 -3.51 12.85
N TYR A 146 2.93 -2.84 13.16
CA TYR A 146 2.64 -2.38 14.51
C TYR A 146 2.37 -3.56 15.45
N ASN A 147 2.92 -3.50 16.66
CA ASN A 147 2.53 -4.40 17.74
C ASN A 147 1.21 -3.94 18.39
N LYS A 148 0.75 -4.68 19.41
CA LYS A 148 -0.51 -4.34 20.11
C LYS A 148 -0.45 -2.97 20.78
N GLU A 149 0.74 -2.55 21.17
CA GLU A 149 1.06 -1.26 21.78
C GLU A 149 1.30 -0.14 20.74
N GLN A 150 1.02 -0.39 19.45
CA GLN A 150 1.20 0.58 18.35
C GLN A 150 2.65 1.02 18.14
N ARG A 151 3.60 0.16 18.47
CA ARG A 151 5.02 0.39 18.26
C ARG A 151 5.55 -0.39 17.07
N LEU A 152 6.50 0.20 16.37
CA LEU A 152 7.19 -0.39 15.22
C LEU A 152 8.52 -1.00 15.66
N LEU A 153 8.49 -1.95 16.60
CA LEU A 153 9.69 -2.53 17.21
C LEU A 153 10.68 -3.06 16.17
N VAL A 154 10.18 -3.73 15.13
CA VAL A 154 11.02 -4.27 14.06
C VAL A 154 11.74 -3.15 13.30
N LEU A 155 11.03 -2.04 13.01
CA LEU A 155 11.64 -0.88 12.37
C LEU A 155 12.65 -0.19 13.30
N GLU A 156 12.31 -0.03 14.59
CA GLU A 156 13.23 0.53 15.60
C GLU A 156 14.53 -0.28 15.68
N ASP A 157 14.44 -1.62 15.65
CA ASP A 157 15.59 -2.51 15.70
C ASP A 157 16.42 -2.43 14.41
N TYR A 158 15.78 -2.41 13.24
CA TYR A 158 16.50 -2.21 11.97
C TYR A 158 17.19 -0.86 11.91
N ALA A 159 16.53 0.22 12.36
CA ALA A 159 17.13 1.55 12.40
C ALA A 159 18.37 1.56 13.31
N LYS A 160 18.28 0.98 14.50
CA LYS A 160 19.43 0.87 15.42
C LYS A 160 20.58 0.06 14.84
N MET A 161 20.31 -0.95 14.01
CA MET A 161 21.38 -1.79 13.43
C MET A 161 22.02 -1.20 12.18
N LEU A 162 21.29 -0.39 11.40
CA LEU A 162 21.73 0.04 10.08
C LEU A 162 22.25 1.47 10.02
N ILE A 163 21.77 2.37 10.89
CA ILE A 163 22.06 3.81 10.82
C ILE A 163 22.57 4.43 12.12
N LEU A 164 22.63 3.66 13.22
CA LEU A 164 23.19 4.08 14.51
C LEU A 164 24.40 3.20 14.87
#